data_AF-A0A2V7Y377-F1
#
_entry.id   AF-A0A2V7Y377-F1
#
_cell.length_a   1.000
_cell.length_b   1.000
_cell.length_c   1.000
_cell.angle_alpha   90.00
_cell.angle_beta   90.00
_cell.angle_gamma   90.00
#
_symmetry.space_group_name_H-M   'P 1'
#
loop_
_entity.id
_entity.type
_entity.pdbx_description
1 polymer ?
#
loop_
_entity_poly.entity_id
_entity_poly.type
_entity_poly.pdbx_seq_one_letter_code
_entity_poly.pdbx_strand_id
1 'polypeptide(L)'
;MSERVAKHTNRLIDATSPYLLQHAHNPVDWFPWGEEALTRAREQGKPVLLSIGYSACHWCHVMERESFEDEAIAELMNRHFVSIKVDREERPDLDDVYMAATLAMNQGQGGWPMTVFLTPDQEPFFAGTYFPPEDRWGRPGFATVLTRIAELWEKDRESVKEQGAQLAEYLRENAQAAPGGAVGEEALREAAEQLGREFDARGGGFGPAPKFPPSAGLSLLLRVHRRFGDERALEMVRKTLDAMARGGMYDQVGGGFARYSTDARWLVPHFEKMLYDNAQLARVYLEGFQATGEDFYRRVAAETLDYVLREMTDPAGGFYSATDADSEGEEGKFFVWTPADVRDALGPGDDELARRFCAYYDITEAGNWEGKSIPNTPRPLEEVARELGITAGELERSLGDARARIYEARKKRVPPSLDD
;
A
#
# COMPACT_ATOMS: atom_id res chain seq x y z
N MET A 1 8.17 -38.80 -1.51
CA MET A 1 7.13 -37.78 -1.33
C MET A 1 6.47 -37.60 -2.68
N SER A 2 5.15 -37.81 -2.77
CA SER A 2 4.43 -37.73 -4.04
C SER A 2 4.50 -36.30 -4.58
N GLU A 3 5.19 -36.08 -5.68
CA GLU A 3 5.01 -34.86 -6.48
C GLU A 3 3.52 -34.77 -6.83
N ARG A 4 2.84 -33.75 -6.33
CA ARG A 4 1.49 -33.42 -6.79
C ARG A 4 1.65 -32.93 -8.23
N VAL A 5 1.21 -33.72 -9.20
CA VAL A 5 1.12 -33.29 -10.59
C VAL A 5 0.14 -32.11 -10.63
N ALA A 6 0.62 -30.94 -11.05
CA ALA A 6 -0.22 -29.76 -11.20
C ALA A 6 -1.32 -30.06 -12.24
N LYS A 7 -2.58 -29.75 -11.90
CA LYS A 7 -3.75 -30.04 -12.74
C LYS A 7 -3.74 -29.21 -14.02
N HIS A 8 -3.25 -27.97 -13.92
CA HIS A 8 -3.14 -27.02 -15.01
C HIS A 8 -1.70 -26.51 -15.11
N THR A 9 -1.29 -26.10 -16.30
CA THR A 9 -0.03 -25.40 -16.54
C THR A 9 -0.24 -24.48 -17.72
N ASN A 10 0.04 -23.19 -17.53
CA ASN A 10 -0.05 -22.16 -18.55
C ASN A 10 1.35 -21.66 -18.95
N ARG A 11 1.42 -20.62 -19.79
CA ARG A 11 2.68 -20.12 -20.37
C ARG A 11 3.60 -19.44 -19.36
N LEU A 12 3.10 -19.07 -18.18
CA LEU A 12 3.94 -18.43 -17.16
C LEU A 12 4.97 -19.39 -16.55
N ILE A 13 4.88 -20.71 -16.82
CA ILE A 13 5.89 -21.68 -16.37
C ILE A 13 7.29 -21.40 -16.95
N ASP A 14 7.36 -20.67 -18.06
CA ASP A 14 8.61 -20.27 -18.72
C ASP A 14 9.08 -18.86 -18.30
N ALA A 15 8.41 -18.22 -17.33
CA ALA A 15 8.78 -16.90 -16.83
C ALA A 15 10.00 -16.95 -15.90
N THR A 16 10.69 -15.81 -15.77
CA THR A 16 11.79 -15.62 -14.81
C THR A 16 11.31 -15.07 -13.48
N SER A 17 10.31 -14.18 -13.50
CA SER A 17 9.72 -13.59 -12.31
C SER A 17 9.14 -14.67 -11.37
N PRO A 18 9.57 -14.69 -10.09
CA PRO A 18 8.96 -15.53 -9.06
C PRO A 18 7.44 -15.29 -8.93
N TYR A 19 7.01 -14.03 -9.06
CA TYR A 19 5.60 -13.64 -9.01
C TYR A 19 4.78 -14.26 -10.15
N LEU A 20 5.31 -14.26 -11.39
CA LEU A 20 4.62 -14.88 -12.52
C LEU A 20 4.59 -16.41 -12.39
N LEU A 21 5.68 -17.02 -11.93
CA LEU A 21 5.77 -18.46 -11.72
C LEU A 21 4.75 -18.97 -10.69
N GLN A 22 4.40 -18.17 -9.67
CA GLN A 22 3.35 -18.51 -8.70
C GLN A 22 2.00 -18.79 -9.40
N HIS A 23 1.71 -18.08 -10.49
CA HIS A 23 0.46 -18.22 -11.25
C HIS A 23 0.54 -19.26 -12.39
N ALA A 24 1.68 -19.94 -12.58
CA ALA A 24 1.90 -20.86 -13.70
C ALA A 24 0.96 -22.07 -13.71
N HIS A 25 0.38 -22.41 -12.57
CA HIS A 25 -0.51 -23.55 -12.39
C HIS A 25 -1.98 -23.19 -12.18
N ASN A 26 -2.32 -21.91 -12.34
CA ASN A 26 -3.71 -21.47 -12.27
C ASN A 26 -4.53 -22.01 -13.46
N PRO A 27 -5.83 -22.31 -13.28
CA PRO A 27 -6.72 -22.74 -14.35
C PRO A 27 -6.93 -21.67 -15.45
N VAL A 28 -6.61 -20.41 -15.16
CA VAL A 28 -6.59 -19.34 -16.15
C VAL A 28 -5.45 -19.58 -17.16
N ASP A 29 -5.76 -19.46 -18.46
CA ASP A 29 -4.79 -19.52 -19.57
C ASP A 29 -4.00 -18.21 -19.65
N TRP A 30 -3.16 -17.97 -18.62
CA TRP A 30 -2.34 -16.78 -18.55
C TRP A 30 -1.27 -16.76 -19.64
N PHE A 31 -1.09 -15.58 -20.21
CA PHE A 31 0.06 -15.22 -21.03
C PHE A 31 0.93 -14.21 -20.28
N PRO A 32 2.27 -14.26 -20.48
CA PRO A 32 3.08 -13.08 -20.19
C PRO A 32 2.75 -11.96 -21.20
N TRP A 33 3.08 -10.72 -20.87
CA TRP A 33 2.96 -9.63 -21.83
C TRP A 33 3.92 -9.84 -23.01
N GLY A 34 3.38 -9.92 -24.23
CA GLY A 34 4.20 -10.12 -25.42
C GLY A 34 3.39 -10.24 -26.70
N GLU A 35 4.11 -10.34 -27.83
CA GLU A 35 3.52 -10.38 -29.17
C GLU A 35 2.53 -11.53 -29.36
N GLU A 36 2.77 -12.69 -28.74
CA GLU A 36 1.88 -13.86 -28.83
C GLU A 36 0.48 -13.53 -28.29
N ALA A 37 0.39 -13.00 -27.07
CA ALA A 37 -0.88 -12.67 -26.43
C ALA A 37 -1.61 -11.55 -27.18
N LEU A 38 -0.88 -10.51 -27.56
CA LEU A 38 -1.43 -9.35 -28.25
C LEU A 38 -1.94 -9.72 -29.66
N THR A 39 -1.23 -10.59 -30.37
CA THR A 39 -1.66 -11.09 -31.68
C THR A 39 -2.88 -11.99 -31.54
N ARG A 40 -2.89 -12.88 -30.54
CA ARG A 40 -4.04 -13.73 -30.24
C ARG A 40 -5.31 -12.91 -29.95
N ALA A 41 -5.19 -11.82 -29.18
CA ALA A 41 -6.31 -10.93 -28.90
C ALA A 41 -6.88 -10.30 -30.18
N ARG A 42 -6.01 -9.83 -31.08
CA ARG A 42 -6.40 -9.26 -32.38
C ARG A 42 -7.05 -10.30 -33.30
N GLU A 43 -6.43 -11.45 -33.47
CA GLU A 43 -6.94 -12.52 -34.35
C GLU A 43 -8.29 -13.08 -33.88
N GLN A 44 -8.49 -13.19 -32.57
CA GLN A 44 -9.75 -13.67 -32.00
C GLN A 44 -10.79 -12.55 -31.84
N GLY A 45 -10.39 -11.28 -31.99
CA GLY A 45 -11.24 -10.13 -31.71
C GLY A 45 -11.77 -10.11 -30.27
N LYS A 46 -10.97 -10.61 -29.32
CA LYS A 46 -11.31 -10.69 -27.90
C LYS A 46 -10.62 -9.56 -27.12
N PRO A 47 -11.29 -8.98 -26.10
CA PRO A 47 -10.63 -8.04 -25.21
C PRO A 47 -9.50 -8.72 -24.43
N VAL A 48 -8.52 -7.93 -24.03
CA VAL A 48 -7.45 -8.37 -23.13
C VAL A 48 -7.88 -8.09 -21.69
N LEU A 49 -7.70 -9.08 -20.82
CA LEU A 49 -7.76 -8.87 -19.37
C LEU A 49 -6.33 -8.82 -18.86
N LEU A 50 -5.86 -7.62 -18.56
CA LEU A 50 -4.53 -7.36 -18.04
C LEU A 50 -4.58 -7.32 -16.51
N SER A 51 -3.79 -8.18 -15.85
CA SER A 51 -3.62 -8.18 -14.40
C SER A 51 -2.16 -7.91 -14.04
N ILE A 52 -1.90 -6.72 -13.49
CA ILE A 52 -0.57 -6.31 -13.01
C ILE A 52 -0.51 -6.44 -11.48
N GLY A 53 0.57 -7.04 -10.98
CA GLY A 53 0.88 -7.13 -9.55
C GLY A 53 2.37 -7.34 -9.34
N TYR A 54 2.76 -7.70 -8.13
CA TYR A 54 4.14 -7.98 -7.75
C TYR A 54 4.16 -8.87 -6.50
N SER A 55 5.33 -9.41 -6.16
CA SER A 55 5.52 -10.48 -5.17
C SER A 55 5.02 -10.13 -3.76
N ALA A 56 5.27 -8.91 -3.27
CA ALA A 56 4.88 -8.47 -1.92
C ALA A 56 3.43 -7.95 -1.79
N CYS A 57 2.64 -8.01 -2.87
CA CYS A 57 1.28 -7.49 -2.90
C CYS A 57 0.25 -8.45 -2.26
N HIS A 58 -0.17 -8.19 -1.02
CA HIS A 58 -1.18 -9.01 -0.33
C HIS A 58 -2.49 -9.18 -1.11
N TRP A 59 -3.11 -8.11 -1.61
CA TRP A 59 -4.37 -8.22 -2.37
C TRP A 59 -4.21 -8.99 -3.68
N CYS A 60 -3.00 -9.06 -4.23
CA CYS A 60 -2.71 -9.87 -5.40
C CYS A 60 -2.78 -11.36 -5.04
N HIS A 61 -2.24 -11.76 -3.89
CA HIS A 61 -2.36 -13.12 -3.34
C HIS A 61 -3.79 -13.46 -2.93
N VAL A 62 -4.54 -12.50 -2.35
CA VAL A 62 -5.96 -12.70 -2.05
C VAL A 62 -6.75 -12.93 -3.33
N MET A 63 -6.58 -12.08 -4.34
CA MET A 63 -7.31 -12.22 -5.61
C MET A 63 -6.92 -13.50 -6.36
N GLU A 64 -5.67 -13.94 -6.26
CA GLU A 64 -5.27 -15.25 -6.77
C GLU A 64 -6.08 -16.37 -6.13
N ARG A 65 -5.99 -16.51 -4.80
CA ARG A 65 -6.60 -17.62 -4.05
C ARG A 65 -8.12 -17.61 -4.18
N GLU A 66 -8.73 -16.43 -4.17
CA GLU A 66 -10.18 -16.31 -4.20
C GLU A 66 -10.76 -16.38 -5.62
N SER A 67 -10.01 -15.96 -6.65
CA SER A 67 -10.55 -15.81 -8.00
C SER A 67 -9.76 -16.51 -9.10
N PHE A 68 -8.43 -16.40 -9.15
CA PHE A 68 -7.64 -16.98 -10.25
C PHE A 68 -7.43 -18.50 -10.12
N GLU A 69 -7.52 -19.05 -8.91
CA GLU A 69 -7.55 -20.50 -8.66
C GLU A 69 -8.94 -21.13 -8.84
N ASP A 70 -10.00 -20.32 -8.89
CA ASP A 70 -11.37 -20.80 -9.05
C ASP A 70 -11.65 -21.21 -10.51
N GLU A 71 -12.04 -22.47 -10.71
CA GLU A 71 -12.28 -23.05 -12.04
C GLU A 71 -13.43 -22.38 -12.80
N ALA A 72 -14.48 -21.93 -12.11
CA ALA A 72 -15.64 -21.32 -12.77
C ALA A 72 -15.32 -19.89 -13.23
N ILE A 73 -14.60 -19.12 -12.42
CA ILE A 73 -14.08 -17.80 -12.80
C ILE A 73 -13.06 -17.94 -13.92
N ALA A 74 -12.14 -18.89 -13.84
CA ALA A 74 -11.16 -19.15 -14.89
C ALA A 74 -11.80 -19.55 -16.21
N GLU A 75 -12.89 -20.34 -16.19
CA GLU A 75 -13.65 -20.67 -17.40
C GLU A 75 -14.23 -19.42 -18.06
N LEU A 76 -14.80 -18.49 -17.27
CA LEU A 76 -15.29 -17.20 -17.78
C LEU A 76 -14.16 -16.38 -18.41
N MET A 77 -13.01 -16.30 -17.74
CA MET A 77 -11.82 -15.60 -18.24
C MET A 77 -11.36 -16.19 -19.57
N ASN A 78 -11.11 -17.50 -19.61
CA ASN A 78 -10.60 -18.21 -20.78
C ASN A 78 -11.57 -18.16 -21.98
N ARG A 79 -12.88 -18.14 -21.71
CA ARG A 79 -13.90 -18.05 -22.75
C ARG A 79 -13.90 -16.69 -23.42
N HIS A 80 -13.90 -15.61 -22.64
CA HIS A 80 -14.20 -14.27 -23.15
C HIS A 80 -12.99 -13.37 -23.38
N PHE A 81 -11.84 -13.67 -22.76
CA PHE A 81 -10.68 -12.78 -22.74
C PHE A 81 -9.41 -13.47 -23.21
N VAL A 82 -8.43 -12.67 -23.62
CA VAL A 82 -7.02 -13.07 -23.60
C VAL A 82 -6.42 -12.52 -22.30
N SER A 83 -6.12 -13.39 -21.35
CA SER A 83 -5.67 -13.01 -20.02
C SER A 83 -4.15 -12.87 -19.97
N ILE A 84 -3.66 -11.68 -19.61
CA ILE A 84 -2.24 -11.36 -19.52
C ILE A 84 -1.87 -11.04 -18.08
N LYS A 85 -0.84 -11.71 -17.54
CA LYS A 85 -0.26 -11.44 -16.23
C LYS A 85 1.04 -10.68 -16.38
N VAL A 86 1.22 -9.61 -15.61
CA VAL A 86 2.43 -8.79 -15.61
C VAL A 86 2.95 -8.63 -14.20
N ASP A 87 4.26 -8.77 -14.07
CA ASP A 87 5.01 -8.35 -12.90
C ASP A 87 5.43 -6.89 -13.08
N ARG A 88 4.98 -6.05 -12.14
CA ARG A 88 5.35 -4.63 -12.09
C ARG A 88 6.85 -4.43 -11.93
N GLU A 89 7.54 -5.29 -11.18
CA GLU A 89 8.96 -5.16 -10.89
C GLU A 89 9.81 -5.37 -12.16
N GLU A 90 9.38 -6.28 -13.05
CA GLU A 90 10.01 -6.48 -14.36
C GLU A 90 9.54 -5.47 -15.41
N ARG A 91 8.28 -4.98 -15.35
CA ARG A 91 7.66 -4.09 -16.35
C ARG A 91 7.00 -2.85 -15.73
N PRO A 92 7.78 -1.97 -15.08
CA PRO A 92 7.25 -0.73 -14.50
C PRO A 92 6.69 0.22 -15.57
N ASP A 93 7.14 0.11 -16.82
CA ASP A 93 6.64 0.88 -17.95
C ASP A 93 5.17 0.60 -18.27
N LEU A 94 4.74 -0.66 -18.20
CA LEU A 94 3.34 -1.03 -18.38
C LEU A 94 2.49 -0.62 -17.18
N ASP A 95 3.05 -0.80 -15.99
CA ASP A 95 2.40 -0.40 -14.75
C ASP A 95 2.06 1.09 -14.75
N ASP A 96 3.01 1.97 -15.07
CA ASP A 96 2.79 3.42 -15.10
C ASP A 96 1.67 3.82 -16.08
N VAL A 97 1.69 3.27 -17.30
CA VAL A 97 0.69 3.58 -18.33
C VAL A 97 -0.71 3.15 -17.89
N TYR A 98 -0.86 1.94 -17.38
CA TYR A 98 -2.17 1.40 -17.01
C TYR A 98 -2.65 1.88 -15.64
N MET A 99 -1.74 2.28 -14.75
CA MET A 99 -2.07 2.98 -13.52
C MET A 99 -2.63 4.37 -13.82
N ALA A 100 -2.03 5.11 -14.75
CA ALA A 100 -2.57 6.41 -15.18
C ALA A 100 -4.00 6.28 -15.73
N ALA A 101 -4.26 5.24 -16.55
CA ALA A 101 -5.60 4.92 -17.02
C ALA A 101 -6.56 4.57 -15.86
N THR A 102 -6.11 3.75 -14.91
CA THR A 102 -6.90 3.34 -13.74
C THR A 102 -7.29 4.55 -12.90
N LEU A 103 -6.33 5.42 -12.58
CA LEU A 103 -6.57 6.67 -11.83
C LEU A 103 -7.57 7.57 -12.56
N ALA A 104 -7.44 7.72 -13.88
CA ALA A 104 -8.35 8.53 -14.69
C ALA A 104 -9.80 7.98 -14.67
N MET A 105 -9.97 6.66 -14.75
CA MET A 105 -11.29 6.02 -14.70
C MET A 105 -11.91 6.02 -13.29
N ASN A 106 -11.09 5.89 -12.25
CA ASN A 106 -11.53 5.64 -10.88
C ASN A 106 -11.41 6.87 -9.97
N GLN A 107 -11.54 8.07 -10.54
CA GLN A 107 -11.57 9.33 -9.77
C GLN A 107 -10.33 9.50 -8.87
N GLY A 108 -9.15 9.17 -9.41
CA GLY A 108 -7.87 9.25 -8.71
C GLY A 108 -7.58 8.07 -7.79
N GLN A 109 -8.42 7.03 -7.78
CA GLN A 109 -8.13 5.80 -7.03
C GLN A 109 -7.41 4.78 -7.92
N GLY A 110 -6.38 4.15 -7.36
CA GLY A 110 -5.58 3.13 -8.02
C GLY A 110 -4.91 2.23 -6.99
N GLY A 111 -4.24 1.19 -7.45
CA GLY A 111 -3.56 0.23 -6.59
C GLY A 111 -3.45 -1.15 -7.23
N TRP A 112 -2.91 -2.10 -6.48
CA TRP A 112 -2.68 -3.47 -6.92
C TRP A 112 -3.53 -4.46 -6.10
N PRO A 113 -3.99 -5.59 -6.70
CA PRO A 113 -3.79 -6.00 -8.08
C PRO A 113 -4.52 -5.03 -9.02
N MET A 114 -3.86 -4.65 -10.11
CA MET A 114 -4.45 -3.75 -11.09
C MET A 114 -5.06 -4.59 -12.21
N THR A 115 -6.38 -4.57 -12.31
CA THR A 115 -7.15 -5.33 -13.30
C THR A 115 -7.71 -4.38 -14.35
N VAL A 116 -7.18 -4.44 -15.57
CA VAL A 116 -7.55 -3.54 -16.67
C VAL A 116 -8.07 -4.35 -17.85
N PHE A 117 -9.18 -3.92 -18.42
CA PHE A 117 -9.74 -4.49 -19.63
C PHE A 117 -9.39 -3.59 -20.81
N LEU A 118 -8.71 -4.19 -21.79
CA LEU A 118 -8.22 -3.50 -22.97
C LEU A 118 -8.92 -4.00 -24.23
N THR A 119 -9.03 -3.12 -25.22
CA THR A 119 -9.32 -3.55 -26.59
C THR A 119 -8.16 -4.41 -27.13
N PRO A 120 -8.35 -5.17 -28.22
CA PRO A 120 -7.25 -5.86 -28.90
C PRO A 120 -6.10 -4.94 -29.35
N ASP A 121 -6.38 -3.65 -29.47
CA ASP A 121 -5.44 -2.59 -29.82
C ASP A 121 -4.77 -1.96 -28.58
N GLN A 122 -4.93 -2.58 -27.40
CA GLN A 122 -4.30 -2.24 -26.12
C GLN A 122 -4.86 -0.99 -25.43
N GLU A 123 -5.99 -0.47 -25.91
CA GLU A 123 -6.63 0.72 -25.35
C GLU A 123 -7.50 0.36 -24.14
N PRO A 124 -7.28 0.98 -22.96
CA PRO A 124 -8.03 0.66 -21.76
C PRO A 124 -9.45 1.25 -21.83
N PHE A 125 -10.46 0.44 -21.50
CA PHE A 125 -11.86 0.87 -21.46
C PHE A 125 -12.56 0.60 -20.13
N PHE A 126 -11.98 -0.25 -19.26
CA PHE A 126 -12.45 -0.43 -17.89
C PHE A 126 -11.26 -0.82 -16.99
N ALA A 127 -11.25 -0.35 -15.74
CA ALA A 127 -10.19 -0.66 -14.80
C ALA A 127 -10.73 -0.75 -13.37
N GLY A 128 -10.13 -1.64 -12.58
CA GLY A 128 -10.35 -1.71 -11.14
C GLY A 128 -9.13 -2.31 -10.44
N THR A 129 -9.20 -2.37 -9.12
CA THR A 129 -8.15 -2.96 -8.31
C THR A 129 -8.53 -4.40 -7.93
N TYR A 130 -8.76 -4.64 -6.64
CA TYR A 130 -9.27 -5.90 -6.12
C TYR A 130 -10.76 -6.06 -6.42
N PHE A 131 -11.14 -7.23 -6.92
CA PHE A 131 -12.54 -7.66 -7.03
C PHE A 131 -12.75 -8.95 -6.22
N PRO A 132 -13.71 -8.99 -5.27
CA PRO A 132 -14.06 -10.23 -4.58
C PRO A 132 -14.65 -11.24 -5.57
N PRO A 133 -14.61 -12.56 -5.31
CA PRO A 133 -15.14 -13.56 -6.24
C PRO A 133 -16.65 -13.42 -6.47
N GLU A 134 -17.37 -13.05 -5.41
CA GLU A 134 -18.83 -12.85 -5.39
C GLU A 134 -19.19 -11.40 -5.07
N ASP A 135 -20.41 -10.99 -5.43
CA ASP A 135 -20.97 -9.68 -5.08
C ASP A 135 -21.01 -9.50 -3.55
N ARG A 136 -20.16 -8.60 -3.03
CA ARG A 136 -20.03 -8.33 -1.58
C ARG A 136 -19.74 -6.85 -1.33
N TRP A 137 -20.06 -6.38 -0.12
CA TRP A 137 -19.83 -5.00 0.33
C TRP A 137 -20.41 -3.91 -0.58
N GLY A 138 -21.53 -4.21 -1.25
CA GLY A 138 -22.18 -3.29 -2.18
C GLY A 138 -21.42 -3.08 -3.50
N ARG A 139 -20.47 -3.96 -3.83
CA ARG A 139 -19.69 -3.94 -5.06
C ARG A 139 -19.88 -5.26 -5.84
N PRO A 140 -19.87 -5.22 -7.18
CA PRO A 140 -19.95 -6.44 -7.98
C PRO A 140 -18.70 -7.30 -7.79
N GLY A 141 -18.89 -8.61 -7.71
CA GLY A 141 -17.82 -9.58 -7.70
C GLY A 141 -17.20 -9.77 -9.08
N PHE A 142 -16.05 -10.44 -9.13
CA PHE A 142 -15.26 -10.58 -10.34
C PHE A 142 -16.02 -11.35 -11.42
N ALA A 143 -16.75 -12.41 -11.07
CA ALA A 143 -17.61 -13.13 -12.02
C ALA A 143 -18.67 -12.22 -12.67
N THR A 144 -19.29 -11.35 -11.88
CA THR A 144 -20.28 -10.36 -12.36
C THR A 144 -19.62 -9.34 -13.29
N VAL A 145 -18.44 -8.84 -12.93
CA VAL A 145 -17.66 -7.90 -13.75
C VAL A 145 -17.28 -8.54 -15.08
N LEU A 146 -16.68 -9.74 -15.06
CA LEU A 146 -16.28 -10.49 -16.26
C LEU A 146 -17.46 -10.68 -17.22
N THR A 147 -18.61 -11.10 -16.69
CA THR A 147 -19.83 -11.33 -17.48
C THR A 147 -20.33 -10.04 -18.12
N ARG A 148 -20.41 -8.95 -17.36
CA ARG A 148 -20.88 -7.65 -17.88
C ARG A 148 -19.95 -7.08 -18.95
N ILE A 149 -18.64 -7.19 -18.76
CA ILE A 149 -17.66 -6.73 -19.75
C ILE A 149 -17.76 -7.57 -21.02
N ALA A 150 -17.89 -8.89 -20.89
CA ALA A 150 -18.07 -9.78 -22.04
C ALA A 150 -19.35 -9.45 -22.82
N GLU A 151 -20.47 -9.26 -22.13
CA GLU A 151 -21.73 -8.85 -22.76
C GLU A 151 -21.64 -7.48 -23.44
N LEU A 152 -20.98 -6.51 -22.82
CA LEU A 152 -20.75 -5.19 -23.40
C LEU A 152 -19.92 -5.29 -24.69
N TRP A 153 -18.85 -6.08 -24.67
CA TRP A 153 -18.00 -6.30 -25.84
C TRP A 153 -18.73 -7.01 -26.99
N GLU A 154 -19.62 -7.95 -26.68
CA GLU A 154 -20.41 -8.66 -27.69
C GLU A 154 -21.51 -7.78 -28.30
N LYS A 155 -22.18 -6.96 -27.47
CA LYS A 155 -23.35 -6.16 -27.88
C LYS A 155 -22.97 -4.81 -28.48
N ASP A 156 -21.89 -4.18 -28.02
CA ASP A 156 -21.57 -2.79 -28.35
C ASP A 156 -20.05 -2.52 -28.44
N ARG A 157 -19.36 -3.34 -29.25
CA ARG A 157 -17.90 -3.29 -29.44
C ARG A 157 -17.39 -1.91 -29.88
N GLU A 158 -18.12 -1.24 -30.76
CA GLU A 158 -17.67 0.02 -31.36
C GLU A 158 -17.70 1.15 -30.32
N SER A 159 -18.73 1.20 -29.45
CA SER A 159 -18.76 2.12 -28.31
C SER A 159 -17.60 1.89 -27.34
N VAL A 160 -17.25 0.63 -27.07
CA VAL A 160 -16.10 0.29 -26.21
C VAL A 160 -14.79 0.78 -26.81
N LYS A 161 -14.58 0.60 -28.12
CA LYS A 161 -13.39 1.11 -28.82
C LYS A 161 -13.33 2.63 -28.82
N GLU A 162 -14.45 3.30 -29.04
CA GLU A 162 -14.51 4.76 -29.01
C GLU A 162 -14.13 5.30 -27.62
N GLN A 163 -14.66 4.72 -26.55
CA GLN A 163 -14.30 5.08 -25.17
C GLN A 163 -12.82 4.83 -24.88
N GLY A 164 -12.29 3.67 -25.31
CA GLY A 164 -10.88 3.35 -25.17
C GLY A 164 -9.96 4.34 -25.88
N ALA A 165 -10.29 4.69 -27.13
CA ALA A 165 -9.54 5.66 -27.93
C ALA A 165 -9.58 7.07 -27.31
N GLN A 166 -10.73 7.53 -26.83
CA GLN A 166 -10.89 8.83 -26.15
C GLN A 166 -10.03 8.90 -24.88
N LEU A 167 -10.03 7.84 -24.07
CA LEU A 167 -9.18 7.80 -22.89
C LEU A 167 -7.69 7.76 -23.25
N ALA A 168 -7.31 6.96 -24.25
CA ALA A 168 -5.93 6.89 -24.72
C ALA A 168 -5.43 8.24 -25.26
N GLU A 169 -6.29 9.00 -25.94
CA GLU A 169 -6.00 10.36 -26.38
C GLU A 169 -5.84 11.33 -25.20
N TYR A 170 -6.79 11.32 -24.25
CA TYR A 170 -6.69 12.11 -23.02
C TYR A 170 -5.37 11.84 -22.27
N LEU A 171 -4.99 10.57 -22.11
CA LEU A 171 -3.75 10.20 -21.43
C LEU A 171 -2.51 10.66 -22.23
N ARG A 172 -2.53 10.54 -23.56
CA ARG A 172 -1.46 11.06 -24.43
C ARG A 172 -1.31 12.57 -24.32
N GLU A 173 -2.41 13.32 -24.32
CA GLU A 173 -2.40 14.77 -24.16
C GLU A 173 -1.86 15.19 -22.79
N ASN A 174 -2.26 14.51 -21.71
CA ASN A 174 -1.74 14.78 -20.37
C ASN A 174 -0.27 14.40 -20.21
N ALA A 175 0.19 13.32 -20.87
CA ALA A 175 1.60 12.94 -20.89
C ALA A 175 2.45 13.90 -21.77
N GLN A 176 1.87 14.44 -22.84
CA GLN A 176 2.50 15.41 -23.75
C GLN A 176 2.38 16.85 -23.29
N ALA A 177 1.56 17.16 -22.28
CA ALA A 177 1.58 18.43 -21.57
C ALA A 177 2.97 18.62 -20.96
N ALA A 178 3.85 19.23 -21.76
CA ALA A 178 5.27 19.23 -21.53
C ALA A 178 5.61 19.86 -20.16
N PRO A 179 6.66 19.39 -19.48
CA PRO A 179 7.29 20.10 -18.37
C PRO A 179 8.00 21.33 -18.95
N GLY A 180 7.26 22.40 -19.23
CA GLY A 180 7.79 23.57 -19.95
C GLY A 180 7.33 24.93 -19.45
N GLY A 181 6.25 24.99 -18.66
CA GLY A 181 5.88 26.21 -17.94
C GLY A 181 6.56 26.25 -16.58
N ALA A 182 7.14 27.38 -16.19
CA ALA A 182 7.45 27.60 -14.78
C ALA A 182 6.13 27.51 -13.99
N VAL A 183 6.07 26.61 -13.00
CA VAL A 183 4.92 26.54 -12.08
C VAL A 183 4.81 27.90 -11.38
N GLY A 184 3.77 28.66 -11.74
CA GLY A 184 3.51 29.99 -11.19
C GLY A 184 3.10 29.92 -9.72
N GLU A 185 3.21 31.05 -9.02
CA GLU A 185 2.77 31.13 -7.62
C GLU A 185 1.28 30.85 -7.44
N GLU A 186 0.46 31.21 -8.44
CA GLU A 186 -0.98 30.93 -8.47
C GLU A 186 -1.27 29.43 -8.47
N ALA A 187 -0.60 28.65 -9.33
CA ALA A 187 -0.73 27.20 -9.37
C ALA A 187 -0.37 26.53 -8.03
N LEU A 188 0.63 27.06 -7.31
CA LEU A 188 0.99 26.56 -5.97
C LEU A 188 -0.12 26.84 -4.95
N ARG A 189 -0.77 28.00 -5.02
CA ARG A 189 -1.90 28.36 -4.14
C ARG A 189 -3.13 27.53 -4.47
N GLU A 190 -3.46 27.37 -5.74
CA GLU A 190 -4.57 26.52 -6.19
C GLU A 190 -4.41 25.07 -5.74
N ALA A 191 -3.20 24.51 -5.86
CA ALA A 191 -2.90 23.17 -5.39
C ALA A 191 -3.05 23.05 -3.86
N ALA A 192 -2.60 24.04 -3.09
CA ALA A 192 -2.80 24.07 -1.64
C ALA A 192 -4.27 24.20 -1.25
N GLU A 193 -5.06 25.00 -1.98
CA GLU A 193 -6.50 25.11 -1.78
C GLU A 193 -7.23 23.81 -2.10
N GLN A 194 -6.83 23.11 -3.16
CA GLN A 194 -7.39 21.80 -3.51
C GLN A 194 -7.12 20.78 -2.41
N LEU A 195 -5.87 20.66 -1.95
CA LEU A 195 -5.53 19.83 -0.79
C LEU A 195 -6.34 20.25 0.45
N GLY A 196 -6.52 21.56 0.65
CA GLY A 196 -7.33 22.09 1.74
C GLY A 196 -8.82 21.72 1.68
N ARG A 197 -9.38 21.38 0.51
CA ARG A 197 -10.75 20.89 0.37
C ARG A 197 -10.89 19.41 0.73
N GLU A 198 -9.85 18.63 0.52
CA GLU A 198 -9.82 17.18 0.79
C GLU A 198 -9.32 16.85 2.20
N PHE A 199 -8.74 17.82 2.90
CA PHE A 199 -8.12 17.64 4.20
C PHE A 199 -9.09 17.14 5.27
N ASP A 200 -8.73 16.02 5.91
CA ASP A 200 -9.42 15.51 7.08
C ASP A 200 -8.88 16.18 8.35
N ALA A 201 -9.54 17.24 8.81
CA ALA A 201 -9.15 17.96 10.03
C ALA A 201 -9.23 17.10 11.32
N ARG A 202 -9.99 15.99 11.31
CA ARG A 202 -10.12 15.11 12.48
C ARG A 202 -8.97 14.12 12.53
N GLY A 203 -8.75 13.39 11.43
CA GLY A 203 -7.78 12.28 11.33
C GLY A 203 -6.44 12.65 10.73
N GLY A 204 -6.27 13.83 10.13
CA GLY A 204 -5.13 14.15 9.27
C GLY A 204 -5.17 13.37 7.94
N GLY A 205 -4.38 13.81 6.96
CA GLY A 205 -4.43 13.28 5.60
C GLY A 205 -5.49 13.93 4.72
N PHE A 206 -5.68 13.37 3.54
CA PHE A 206 -6.58 13.90 2.50
C PHE A 206 -7.48 12.77 2.00
N GLY A 207 -8.79 13.00 1.99
CA GLY A 207 -9.79 12.02 1.57
C GLY A 207 -10.21 11.00 2.65
N PRO A 208 -11.12 10.08 2.30
CA PRO A 208 -11.63 9.03 3.19
C PRO A 208 -10.65 7.86 3.34
N ALA A 209 -11.06 6.81 4.08
CA ALA A 209 -10.33 5.55 4.12
C ALA A 209 -10.54 4.71 2.83
N PRO A 210 -9.55 3.90 2.40
CA PRO A 210 -8.20 3.76 2.98
C PRO A 210 -7.33 5.01 2.73
N LYS A 211 -6.40 5.29 3.65
CA LYS A 211 -5.54 6.48 3.62
C LYS A 211 -4.10 6.14 3.27
N PHE A 212 -3.59 6.79 2.23
CA PHE A 212 -2.19 6.69 1.79
C PHE A 212 -1.36 7.89 2.27
N PRO A 213 -0.08 7.71 2.64
CA PRO A 213 0.78 8.80 3.09
C PRO A 213 1.02 9.83 1.97
N PRO A 214 0.58 11.09 2.11
CA PRO A 214 0.57 12.06 1.02
C PRO A 214 1.89 12.84 0.94
N SER A 215 3.03 12.15 0.94
CA SER A 215 4.38 12.73 1.10
C SER A 215 4.65 13.92 0.16
N ALA A 216 4.32 13.77 -1.13
CA ALA A 216 4.51 14.85 -2.10
C ALA A 216 3.62 16.08 -1.80
N GLY A 217 2.36 15.85 -1.45
CA GLY A 217 1.42 16.91 -1.07
C GLY A 217 1.84 17.65 0.20
N LEU A 218 2.33 16.92 1.21
CA LEU A 218 2.87 17.52 2.43
C LEU A 218 4.12 18.37 2.16
N SER A 219 5.02 17.86 1.31
CA SER A 219 6.22 18.60 0.88
C SER A 219 5.85 19.87 0.11
N LEU A 220 4.80 19.83 -0.72
CA LEU A 220 4.25 21.01 -1.38
C LEU A 220 3.70 22.03 -0.36
N LEU A 221 2.88 21.59 0.59
CA LEU A 221 2.31 22.45 1.63
C LEU A 221 3.38 23.12 2.49
N LEU A 222 4.46 22.42 2.83
CA LEU A 222 5.62 23.00 3.51
C LEU A 222 6.31 24.09 2.67
N ARG A 223 6.44 23.89 1.34
CA ARG A 223 6.98 24.91 0.43
C ARG A 223 6.04 26.12 0.33
N VAL A 224 4.73 25.90 0.29
CA VAL A 224 3.69 26.95 0.28
C VAL A 224 3.75 27.77 1.56
N HIS A 225 3.81 27.11 2.73
CA HIS A 225 4.00 27.78 4.02
C HIS A 225 5.27 28.63 4.03
N ARG A 226 6.42 28.05 3.65
CA ARG A 226 7.70 28.77 3.62
C ARG A 226 7.70 29.98 2.67
N ARG A 227 7.03 29.86 1.53
CA ARG A 227 7.02 30.91 0.49
C ARG A 227 6.03 32.03 0.80
N PHE A 228 4.86 31.69 1.33
CA PHE A 228 3.73 32.62 1.44
C PHE A 228 3.30 32.91 2.89
N GLY A 229 3.88 32.25 3.88
CA GLY A 229 3.46 32.35 5.28
C GLY A 229 2.09 31.73 5.55
N ASP A 230 1.71 30.71 4.78
CA ASP A 230 0.41 30.05 4.92
C ASP A 230 0.39 29.13 6.15
N GLU A 231 -0.20 29.59 7.24
CA GLU A 231 -0.34 28.83 8.49
C GLU A 231 -1.31 27.64 8.36
N ARG A 232 -2.32 27.74 7.50
CA ARG A 232 -3.25 26.62 7.26
C ARG A 232 -2.52 25.48 6.57
N ALA A 233 -1.63 25.78 5.63
CA ALA A 233 -0.77 24.75 5.02
C ALA A 233 0.09 24.03 6.06
N LEU A 234 0.68 24.75 7.02
CA LEU A 234 1.45 24.16 8.11
C LEU A 234 0.58 23.33 9.06
N GLU A 235 -0.61 23.81 9.41
CA GLU A 235 -1.58 23.07 10.24
C GLU A 235 -1.93 21.72 9.62
N MET A 236 -2.26 21.70 8.33
CA MET A 236 -2.56 20.46 7.59
C MET A 236 -1.39 19.47 7.63
N VAL A 237 -0.16 19.98 7.48
CA VAL A 237 1.05 19.15 7.55
C VAL A 237 1.23 18.56 8.93
N ARG A 238 1.23 19.40 9.97
CA ARG A 238 1.44 18.96 11.36
C ARG A 238 0.42 17.93 11.78
N LYS A 239 -0.87 18.19 11.51
CA LYS A 239 -1.95 17.26 11.84
C LYS A 239 -1.78 15.90 11.15
N THR A 240 -1.35 15.90 9.90
CA THR A 240 -1.13 14.67 9.12
C THR A 240 0.08 13.89 9.62
N LEU A 241 1.23 14.57 9.82
CA LEU A 241 2.44 13.93 10.36
C LEU A 241 2.21 13.37 11.76
N ASP A 242 1.56 14.14 12.64
CA ASP A 242 1.25 13.69 14.00
C ASP A 242 0.36 12.44 13.97
N ALA A 243 -0.68 12.44 13.14
CA ALA A 243 -1.61 11.31 13.07
C ALA A 243 -0.96 10.04 12.51
N MET A 244 -0.13 10.16 11.46
CA MET A 244 0.59 9.02 10.90
C MET A 244 1.61 8.45 11.88
N ALA A 245 2.47 9.28 12.48
CA ALA A 245 3.52 8.82 13.39
C ALA A 245 2.99 8.29 14.74
N ARG A 246 1.80 8.74 15.17
CA ARG A 246 1.14 8.25 16.39
C ARG A 246 0.22 7.06 16.13
N GLY A 247 -0.11 6.79 14.87
CA GLY A 247 -0.96 5.69 14.45
C GLY A 247 -0.21 4.34 14.49
N GLY A 248 -0.93 3.30 14.07
CA GLY A 248 -0.36 1.96 13.92
C GLY A 248 0.36 1.75 12.57
N MET A 249 0.21 2.70 11.64
CA MET A 249 0.96 2.67 10.38
C MET A 249 2.46 2.94 10.56
N TYR A 250 2.83 3.66 11.63
CA TYR A 250 4.22 3.80 12.03
C TYR A 250 4.55 2.68 13.00
N ASP A 251 5.55 1.88 12.68
CA ASP A 251 5.97 0.79 13.56
C ASP A 251 6.61 1.36 14.83
N GLN A 252 5.84 1.41 15.91
CA GLN A 252 6.24 2.01 17.19
C GLN A 252 7.41 1.28 17.88
N VAL A 253 7.78 0.09 17.41
CA VAL A 253 8.85 -0.74 17.98
C VAL A 253 10.11 -0.69 17.11
N GLY A 254 9.98 -0.88 15.80
CA GLY A 254 11.12 -0.93 14.87
C GLY A 254 11.32 0.30 13.99
N GLY A 255 10.37 1.23 13.96
CA GLY A 255 10.39 2.34 13.01
C GLY A 255 10.03 1.93 11.58
N GLY A 256 10.00 2.93 10.72
CA GLY A 256 9.47 2.79 9.36
C GLY A 256 7.94 2.77 9.33
N PHE A 257 7.41 3.02 8.13
CA PHE A 257 5.99 3.13 7.85
C PHE A 257 5.53 1.98 6.98
N ALA A 258 4.37 1.44 7.35
CA ALA A 258 3.53 0.65 6.48
C ALA A 258 2.96 1.51 5.36
N ARG A 259 2.61 0.87 4.25
CA ARG A 259 2.27 1.54 2.98
C ARG A 259 1.05 2.44 3.09
N TYR A 260 0.00 1.96 3.74
CA TYR A 260 -1.25 2.72 3.92
C TYR A 260 -2.04 2.22 5.11
N SER A 261 -3.03 3.00 5.53
CA SER A 261 -3.99 2.62 6.57
C SER A 261 -5.33 2.25 5.96
N THR A 262 -5.89 1.10 6.33
CA THR A 262 -7.23 0.68 5.92
C THR A 262 -8.33 1.49 6.62
N ASP A 263 -8.03 2.12 7.75
CA ASP A 263 -8.93 2.99 8.50
C ASP A 263 -8.59 4.49 8.37
N ALA A 264 -9.55 5.35 8.71
CA ALA A 264 -9.39 6.80 8.60
C ALA A 264 -8.51 7.43 9.70
N ARG A 265 -8.11 6.66 10.71
CA ARG A 265 -7.38 7.14 11.90
C ARG A 265 -5.90 6.80 11.88
N TRP A 266 -5.42 6.18 10.80
CA TRP A 266 -4.04 5.69 10.67
C TRP A 266 -3.70 4.55 11.64
N LEU A 267 -4.72 3.83 12.14
CA LEU A 267 -4.55 2.77 13.13
C LEU A 267 -4.21 1.43 12.49
N VAL A 268 -5.01 1.00 11.52
CA VAL A 268 -4.90 -0.35 10.96
C VAL A 268 -4.10 -0.29 9.66
N PRO A 269 -2.81 -0.65 9.66
CA PRO A 269 -2.02 -0.65 8.45
C PRO A 269 -2.42 -1.80 7.53
N HIS A 270 -2.11 -1.62 6.25
CA HIS A 270 -1.72 -2.74 5.41
C HIS A 270 -0.21 -2.94 5.61
N PHE A 271 0.20 -4.02 6.26
CA PHE A 271 1.51 -4.10 6.96
C PHE A 271 2.75 -4.12 6.05
N GLU A 272 2.56 -4.21 4.74
CA GLU A 272 3.59 -4.03 3.71
C GLU A 272 4.35 -2.71 3.93
N LYS A 273 5.68 -2.73 3.82
CA LYS A 273 6.52 -1.52 3.87
C LYS A 273 7.31 -1.37 2.57
N MET A 274 7.13 -0.23 1.90
CA MET A 274 7.83 0.08 0.65
C MET A 274 9.00 1.02 0.91
N LEU A 275 10.13 0.78 0.23
CA LEU A 275 11.34 1.62 0.32
C LEU A 275 11.01 3.06 -0.09
N TYR A 276 10.30 3.24 -1.21
CA TYR A 276 9.99 4.56 -1.75
C TYR A 276 9.09 5.38 -0.83
N ASP A 277 8.18 4.73 -0.08
CA ASP A 277 7.32 5.40 0.89
C ASP A 277 8.14 5.86 2.08
N ASN A 278 8.99 4.98 2.64
CA ASN A 278 9.85 5.28 3.77
C ASN A 278 10.89 6.38 3.44
N ALA A 279 11.48 6.35 2.24
CA ALA A 279 12.40 7.38 1.78
C ALA A 279 11.71 8.76 1.65
N GLN A 280 10.51 8.80 1.09
CA GLN A 280 9.74 10.04 0.95
C GLN A 280 9.25 10.57 2.30
N LEU A 281 8.78 9.70 3.18
CA LEU A 281 8.31 10.09 4.51
C LEU A 281 9.45 10.62 5.36
N ALA A 282 10.60 9.95 5.40
CA ALA A 282 11.78 10.45 6.11
C ALA A 282 12.14 11.87 5.69
N ARG A 283 12.07 12.18 4.38
CA ARG A 283 12.31 13.54 3.86
C ARG A 283 11.27 14.53 4.37
N VAL A 284 9.98 14.19 4.31
CA VAL A 284 8.90 15.11 4.73
C VAL A 284 8.90 15.34 6.24
N TYR A 285 9.20 14.33 7.06
CA TYR A 285 9.39 14.53 8.50
C TYR A 285 10.59 15.43 8.79
N LEU A 286 11.70 15.30 8.05
CA LEU A 286 12.82 16.23 8.16
C LEU A 286 12.43 17.66 7.76
N GLU A 287 11.71 17.83 6.65
CA GLU A 287 11.19 19.14 6.22
C GLU A 287 10.23 19.72 7.29
N GLY A 288 9.40 18.88 7.91
CA GLY A 288 8.54 19.25 9.04
C GLY A 288 9.33 19.75 10.25
N PHE A 289 10.39 19.03 10.65
CA PHE A 289 11.31 19.48 11.70
C PHE A 289 11.95 20.83 11.36
N GLN A 290 12.40 21.04 10.12
CA GLN A 290 12.98 22.31 9.69
C GLN A 290 11.98 23.47 9.76
N ALA A 291 10.69 23.21 9.51
CA ALA A 291 9.64 24.21 9.55
C ALA A 291 9.18 24.54 10.98
N THR A 292 9.15 23.56 11.89
CA THR A 292 8.54 23.73 13.24
C THR A 292 9.54 23.75 14.39
N GLY A 293 10.73 23.16 14.21
CA GLY A 293 11.70 22.91 15.29
C GLY A 293 11.31 21.75 16.22
N GLU A 294 10.30 20.95 15.88
CA GLU A 294 9.81 19.89 16.78
C GLU A 294 10.63 18.60 16.69
N ASP A 295 11.35 18.29 17.76
CA ASP A 295 12.19 17.09 17.86
C ASP A 295 11.44 15.78 17.60
N PHE A 296 10.12 15.75 17.79
CA PHE A 296 9.29 14.61 17.43
C PHE A 296 9.44 14.23 15.95
N TYR A 297 9.41 15.20 15.03
CA TYR A 297 9.58 14.93 13.60
C TYR A 297 11.00 14.51 13.25
N ARG A 298 12.00 15.09 13.91
CA ARG A 298 13.40 14.66 13.77
C ARG A 298 13.58 13.21 14.18
N ARG A 299 13.01 12.80 15.31
CA ARG A 299 13.07 11.42 15.81
C ARG A 299 12.44 10.45 14.82
N VAL A 300 11.23 10.74 14.33
CA VAL A 300 10.53 9.89 13.36
C VAL A 300 11.35 9.76 12.07
N ALA A 301 11.90 10.85 11.53
CA ALA A 301 12.76 10.81 10.36
C ALA A 301 14.00 9.91 10.56
N ALA A 302 14.67 10.03 11.72
CA ALA A 302 15.84 9.23 12.04
C ALA A 302 15.49 7.74 12.20
N GLU A 303 14.44 7.42 12.97
CA GLU A 303 13.99 6.04 13.18
C GLU A 303 13.52 5.37 11.87
N THR A 304 12.91 6.12 10.95
CA THR A 304 12.59 5.63 9.60
C THR A 304 13.85 5.30 8.79
N LEU A 305 14.88 6.15 8.85
CA LEU A 305 16.15 5.87 8.17
C LEU A 305 16.90 4.69 8.82
N ASP A 306 16.88 4.60 10.15
CA ASP A 306 17.46 3.48 10.88
C ASP A 306 16.78 2.16 10.53
N TYR A 307 15.46 2.16 10.31
CA TYR A 307 14.72 1.02 9.77
C TYR A 307 15.24 0.62 8.39
N VAL A 308 15.36 1.56 7.45
CA VAL A 308 15.87 1.27 6.09
C VAL A 308 17.28 0.67 6.14
N LEU A 309 18.17 1.25 6.94
CA LEU A 309 19.55 0.78 7.10
C LEU A 309 19.63 -0.62 7.72
N ARG A 310 18.71 -0.94 8.62
CA ARG A 310 18.73 -2.19 9.40
C ARG A 310 17.99 -3.33 8.74
N GLU A 311 16.88 -3.05 8.06
CA GLU A 311 15.92 -4.06 7.59
C GLU A 311 15.73 -4.07 6.08
N MET A 312 16.06 -2.98 5.37
CA MET A 312 15.89 -2.89 3.91
C MET A 312 17.20 -2.76 3.14
N THR A 313 18.35 -2.93 3.79
CA THR A 313 19.68 -2.85 3.15
C THR A 313 20.27 -4.24 2.99
N ASP A 314 20.57 -4.62 1.76
CA ASP A 314 21.25 -5.87 1.45
C ASP A 314 22.71 -5.80 1.93
N PRO A 315 23.30 -6.90 2.47
CA PRO A 315 24.69 -6.91 2.91
C PRO A 315 25.73 -6.53 1.83
N ALA A 316 25.41 -6.65 0.54
CA ALA A 316 26.24 -6.21 -0.59
C ALA A 316 26.12 -4.70 -0.88
N GLY A 317 25.20 -3.99 -0.23
CA GLY A 317 25.05 -2.53 -0.27
C GLY A 317 23.89 -2.00 -1.12
N GLY A 318 23.07 -2.90 -1.70
CA GLY A 318 21.80 -2.54 -2.35
C GLY A 318 20.68 -2.30 -1.34
N PHE A 319 19.52 -1.87 -1.84
CA PHE A 319 18.30 -1.78 -1.03
C PHE A 319 17.23 -2.70 -1.61
N TYR A 320 16.56 -3.44 -0.74
CA TYR A 320 15.30 -4.12 -1.05
C TYR A 320 14.22 -3.06 -1.32
N SER A 321 13.29 -3.32 -2.23
CA SER A 321 12.25 -2.35 -2.58
C SER A 321 10.99 -2.50 -1.71
N ALA A 322 10.77 -3.67 -1.12
CA ALA A 322 9.57 -3.96 -0.32
C ALA A 322 9.80 -5.00 0.79
N THR A 323 8.95 -4.94 1.81
CA THR A 323 8.72 -6.04 2.76
C THR A 323 7.25 -6.47 2.68
N ASP A 324 7.01 -7.78 2.62
CA ASP A 324 5.65 -8.35 2.59
C ASP A 324 4.81 -7.89 3.81
N ALA A 325 3.49 -7.86 3.64
CA ALA A 325 2.54 -7.66 4.73
C ALA A 325 2.36 -8.93 5.58
N ASP A 326 2.54 -10.10 4.95
CA ASP A 326 2.30 -11.41 5.54
C ASP A 326 3.56 -11.97 6.21
N SER A 327 3.35 -12.61 7.36
CA SER A 327 4.36 -13.45 8.01
C SER A 327 3.70 -14.80 8.33
N GLU A 328 4.29 -15.89 7.85
CA GLU A 328 3.69 -17.23 7.95
C GLU A 328 2.27 -17.32 7.33
N GLY A 329 2.01 -16.52 6.29
CA GLY A 329 0.70 -16.47 5.60
C GLY A 329 -0.40 -15.71 6.36
N GLU A 330 -0.05 -15.00 7.43
CA GLU A 330 -0.96 -14.15 8.21
C GLU A 330 -0.47 -12.70 8.16
N GLU A 331 -1.32 -11.79 7.67
CA GLU A 331 -1.03 -10.36 7.64
C GLU A 331 -0.78 -9.82 9.05
N GLY A 332 0.26 -9.00 9.22
CA GLY A 332 0.49 -8.26 10.47
C GLY A 332 0.97 -9.08 11.68
N LYS A 333 0.98 -10.42 11.59
CA LYS A 333 1.36 -11.34 12.69
C LYS A 333 2.69 -10.98 13.35
N PHE A 334 3.66 -10.53 12.56
CA PHE A 334 4.97 -10.11 13.04
C PHE A 334 4.91 -8.88 13.96
N PHE A 335 3.96 -7.97 13.74
CA PHE A 335 3.92 -6.62 14.30
C PHE A 335 2.99 -6.45 15.51
N VAL A 336 2.01 -7.34 15.69
CA VAL A 336 0.97 -7.22 16.73
C VAL A 336 1.36 -7.89 18.06
N TRP A 337 0.78 -7.40 19.15
CA TRP A 337 1.15 -7.79 20.52
C TRP A 337 -0.06 -7.94 21.44
N THR A 338 0.04 -8.87 22.38
CA THR A 338 -0.80 -8.95 23.57
C THR A 338 -0.01 -8.48 24.81
N PRO A 339 -0.68 -8.16 25.93
CA PRO A 339 0.02 -7.87 27.18
C PRO A 339 0.88 -9.05 27.68
N ALA A 340 0.49 -10.28 27.36
CA ALA A 340 1.29 -11.47 27.65
C ALA A 340 2.59 -11.49 26.83
N ASP A 341 2.52 -11.23 25.52
CA ASP A 341 3.70 -11.14 24.67
C ASP A 341 4.69 -10.08 25.17
N VAL A 342 4.19 -8.93 25.64
CA VAL A 342 5.01 -7.85 26.19
C VAL A 342 5.71 -8.29 27.48
N ARG A 343 4.98 -8.94 28.40
CA ARG A 343 5.57 -9.49 29.65
C ARG A 343 6.64 -10.54 29.34
N ASP A 344 6.38 -11.44 28.40
CA ASP A 344 7.33 -12.49 28.03
C ASP A 344 8.57 -11.92 27.33
N ALA A 345 8.40 -10.88 26.49
CA ALA A 345 9.50 -10.19 25.83
C ALA A 345 10.42 -9.45 26.79
N LEU A 346 9.86 -8.80 27.82
CA LEU A 346 10.64 -8.14 28.86
C LEU A 346 11.22 -9.17 29.83
N GLY A 347 10.49 -10.22 30.19
CA GLY A 347 10.96 -11.28 31.07
C GLY A 347 10.58 -11.09 32.54
N PRO A 348 10.92 -12.06 33.40
CA PRO A 348 10.42 -12.12 34.77
C PRO A 348 10.97 -10.98 35.63
N GLY A 349 10.07 -10.30 36.35
CA GLY A 349 10.41 -9.21 37.28
C GLY A 349 10.18 -7.79 36.74
N ASP A 350 9.83 -7.65 35.46
CA ASP A 350 9.60 -6.36 34.80
C ASP A 350 8.11 -6.06 34.55
N ASP A 351 7.22 -6.56 35.42
CA ASP A 351 5.76 -6.37 35.30
C ASP A 351 5.36 -4.88 35.26
N GLU A 352 6.05 -4.04 36.03
CA GLU A 352 5.78 -2.60 36.02
C GLU A 352 6.24 -1.94 34.72
N LEU A 353 7.35 -2.40 34.13
CA LEU A 353 7.81 -1.93 32.82
C LEU A 353 6.85 -2.36 31.71
N ALA A 354 6.37 -3.62 31.76
CA ALA A 354 5.34 -4.12 30.87
C ALA A 354 4.04 -3.30 30.98
N ARG A 355 3.59 -2.99 32.21
CA ARG A 355 2.43 -2.14 32.46
C ARG A 355 2.58 -0.76 31.83
N ARG A 356 3.74 -0.12 32.00
CA ARG A 356 4.05 1.19 31.41
C ARG A 356 4.06 1.15 29.88
N PHE A 357 4.68 0.12 29.30
CA PHE A 357 4.72 -0.09 27.86
C PHE A 357 3.32 -0.27 27.28
N CYS A 358 2.53 -1.18 27.85
CA CYS A 358 1.16 -1.43 27.41
C CYS A 358 0.26 -0.20 27.53
N ALA A 359 0.37 0.57 28.62
CA ALA A 359 -0.42 1.76 28.83
C ALA A 359 -0.11 2.88 27.82
N TYR A 360 1.16 3.04 27.43
CA TYR A 360 1.57 4.04 26.46
C TYR A 360 1.23 3.63 25.02
N TYR A 361 1.40 2.35 24.69
CA TYR A 361 1.24 1.82 23.34
C TYR A 361 -0.15 1.22 23.02
N ASP A 362 -1.14 1.43 23.89
CA ASP A 362 -2.53 0.91 23.76
C ASP A 362 -2.61 -0.62 23.58
N ILE A 363 -1.76 -1.34 24.31
CA ILE A 363 -1.74 -2.80 24.29
C ILE A 363 -2.66 -3.32 25.39
N THR A 364 -3.77 -3.94 25.00
CA THR A 364 -4.82 -4.39 25.93
C THR A 364 -5.16 -5.85 25.71
N GLU A 365 -5.79 -6.48 26.71
CA GLU A 365 -6.25 -7.88 26.59
C GLU A 365 -7.35 -8.06 25.53
N ALA A 366 -8.13 -7.00 25.24
CA ALA A 366 -9.15 -7.03 24.18
C ALA A 366 -8.55 -6.86 22.78
N GLY A 367 -7.35 -6.27 22.69
CA GLY A 367 -6.77 -5.83 21.44
C GLY A 367 -7.46 -4.59 20.85
N ASN A 368 -6.83 -4.02 19.83
CA ASN A 368 -7.41 -2.97 18.97
C ASN A 368 -7.56 -3.43 17.51
N TRP A 369 -7.15 -4.67 17.19
CA TRP A 369 -7.29 -5.32 15.89
C TRP A 369 -7.21 -6.86 16.03
N GLU A 370 -8.25 -7.57 15.59
CA GLU A 370 -8.29 -9.05 15.55
C GLU A 370 -7.90 -9.76 16.87
N GLY A 371 -8.29 -9.19 18.01
CA GLY A 371 -7.99 -9.74 19.34
C GLY A 371 -6.55 -9.52 19.82
N LYS A 372 -5.74 -8.77 19.06
CA LYS A 372 -4.39 -8.31 19.44
C LYS A 372 -4.31 -6.78 19.33
N SER A 373 -3.23 -6.19 19.81
CA SER A 373 -3.00 -4.76 19.66
C SER A 373 -1.94 -4.47 18.60
N ILE A 374 -2.26 -3.57 17.70
CA ILE A 374 -1.32 -2.79 16.91
C ILE A 374 -0.83 -1.65 17.82
N PRO A 375 0.47 -1.62 18.17
CA PRO A 375 1.01 -0.53 18.97
C PRO A 375 0.76 0.83 18.32
N ASN A 376 0.22 1.78 19.07
CA ASN A 376 0.00 3.17 18.65
C ASN A 376 0.20 4.12 19.86
N THR A 377 0.19 5.44 19.68
CA THR A 377 0.31 6.40 20.81
C THR A 377 -0.83 7.42 20.78
N PRO A 378 -2.07 7.02 21.11
CA PRO A 378 -3.26 7.86 20.94
C PRO A 378 -3.33 8.99 21.96
N ARG A 379 -2.54 8.91 23.03
CA ARG A 379 -2.49 9.87 24.14
C ARG A 379 -1.10 10.48 24.27
N PRO A 380 -0.98 11.75 24.69
CA PRO A 380 0.31 12.37 25.00
C PRO A 380 1.05 11.62 26.11
N LEU A 381 2.38 11.64 26.06
CA LEU A 381 3.26 11.00 27.06
C LEU A 381 2.97 11.50 28.48
N GLU A 382 2.73 12.81 28.61
CA GLU A 382 2.47 13.49 29.88
C GLU A 382 1.16 13.05 30.52
N GLU A 383 0.16 12.71 29.71
CA GLU A 383 -1.13 12.21 30.17
C GLU A 383 -0.97 10.80 30.74
N VAL A 384 -0.33 9.92 29.98
CA VAL A 384 -0.08 8.53 30.40
C VAL A 384 0.81 8.49 31.64
N ALA A 385 1.85 9.32 31.70
CA ALA A 385 2.71 9.42 32.87
C ALA A 385 1.94 9.81 34.14
N ARG A 386 0.99 10.76 34.03
CA ARG A 386 0.13 11.20 35.14
C ARG A 386 -0.77 10.08 35.64
N GLU A 387 -1.38 9.31 34.74
CA GLU A 387 -2.21 8.15 35.10
C GLU A 387 -1.41 7.05 35.79
N LEU A 388 -0.17 6.85 35.36
CA LEU A 388 0.75 5.87 35.95
C LEU A 388 1.38 6.34 37.27
N GLY A 389 1.20 7.61 37.65
CA GLY A 389 1.74 8.19 38.87
C GLY A 389 3.25 8.48 38.80
N ILE A 390 3.80 8.69 37.61
CA ILE A 390 5.23 8.94 37.37
C ILE A 390 5.45 10.22 36.54
N THR A 391 6.71 10.64 36.42
CA THR A 391 7.06 11.80 35.59
C THR A 391 7.16 11.41 34.11
N ALA A 392 6.90 12.35 33.19
CA ALA A 392 7.04 12.12 31.76
C ALA A 392 8.45 11.64 31.38
N GLY A 393 9.50 12.25 31.96
CA GLY A 393 10.88 11.82 31.71
C GLY A 393 11.23 10.45 32.28
N GLU A 394 10.57 10.01 33.35
CA GLU A 394 10.71 8.62 33.83
C GLU A 394 10.03 7.64 32.87
N LEU A 395 8.82 7.96 32.42
CA LEU A 395 8.12 7.14 31.43
C LEU A 395 8.94 7.03 30.14
N GLU A 396 9.43 8.14 29.59
CA GLU A 396 10.24 8.16 28.37
C GLU A 396 11.47 7.25 28.46
N ARG A 397 12.24 7.34 29.55
CA ARG A 397 13.42 6.49 29.77
C ARG A 397 13.03 5.02 29.86
N SER A 398 11.96 4.70 30.59
CA SER A 398 11.49 3.30 30.72
C SER A 398 11.04 2.73 29.38
N LEU A 399 10.34 3.52 28.55
CA LEU A 399 9.90 3.09 27.23
C LEU A 399 11.07 2.87 26.27
N GLY A 400 12.15 3.64 26.39
CA GLY A 400 13.38 3.44 25.60
C GLY A 400 14.01 2.05 25.82
N ASP A 401 14.18 1.65 27.08
CA ASP A 401 14.67 0.31 27.43
C ASP A 401 13.72 -0.80 26.96
N ALA A 402 12.42 -0.61 27.24
CA ALA A 402 11.39 -1.58 26.84
C ALA A 402 11.33 -1.79 25.32
N ARG A 403 11.38 -0.72 24.52
CA ARG A 403 11.37 -0.82 23.05
C ARG A 403 12.52 -1.66 22.52
N ALA A 404 13.75 -1.44 23.02
CA ALA A 404 14.92 -2.19 22.56
C ALA A 404 14.77 -3.70 22.85
N ARG A 405 14.29 -4.04 24.05
CA ARG A 405 14.09 -5.44 24.46
C ARG A 405 12.94 -6.12 23.70
N ILE A 406 11.85 -5.39 23.48
CA ILE A 406 10.70 -5.87 22.69
C ILE A 406 11.09 -6.06 21.23
N TYR A 407 11.91 -5.17 20.67
CA TYR A 407 12.47 -5.33 19.33
C TYR A 407 13.33 -6.61 19.22
N GLU A 408 14.23 -6.86 20.18
CA GLU A 408 15.04 -8.10 20.20
C GLU A 408 14.19 -9.37 20.39
N ALA A 409 13.08 -9.29 21.13
CA ALA A 409 12.11 -10.37 21.18
C ALA A 409 11.38 -10.58 19.84
N ARG A 410 11.01 -9.48 19.16
CA ARG A 410 10.33 -9.53 17.85
C ARG A 410 11.17 -10.21 16.78
N LYS A 411 12.49 -9.98 16.76
CA LYS A 411 13.43 -10.61 15.81
C LYS A 411 13.47 -12.14 15.88
N LYS A 412 12.91 -12.75 16.94
CA LYS A 412 12.80 -14.21 17.06
C LYS A 412 11.54 -14.76 16.37
N ARG A 413 10.60 -13.90 15.98
CA ARG A 413 9.47 -14.26 15.12
C ARG A 413 9.97 -14.41 13.68
N VAL A 414 9.24 -15.17 12.87
CA VAL A 414 9.49 -15.23 11.42
C VAL A 414 9.23 -13.83 10.84
N PRO A 415 10.20 -13.16 10.19
CA PRO A 415 9.96 -11.86 9.59
C PRO A 415 9.17 -12.01 8.27
N PRO A 416 8.46 -10.96 7.82
CA PRO A 416 7.97 -10.88 6.45
C PRO A 416 9.13 -11.00 5.44
N SER A 417 8.86 -11.55 4.26
CA SER A 417 9.86 -11.67 3.20
C SER A 417 10.23 -10.31 2.61
N LEU A 418 11.48 -10.22 2.16
CA LEU A 418 12.01 -9.14 1.32
C LEU A 418 11.91 -9.58 -0.14
N ASP A 419 11.84 -8.62 -1.06
CA ASP A 419 12.01 -8.84 -2.49
C ASP A 419 13.47 -9.18 -2.86
N ASP A 420 13.71 -9.65 -4.09
CA ASP A 420 14.97 -10.23 -4.57
C ASP A 420 15.97 -9.26 -5.25
#